data_AF-A0A0D5ZJF2-F1
#
_entry.id   AF-A0A0D5ZJF2-F1
#
_cell.length_a   1.000
_cell.length_b   1.000
_cell.length_c   1.000
_cell.angle_alpha   90.00
_cell.angle_beta   90.00
_cell.angle_gamma   90.00
#
_symmetry.space_group_name_H-M   'P 1'
#
loop_
_entity.id
_entity.type
_entity.pdbx_description
1 polymer ?
#
loop_
_entity_poly.entity_id
_entity_poly.type
_entity_poly.pdbx_seq_one_letter_code
_entity_poly.pdbx_strand_id
1 'polypeptide(L)'
;MEWDFSKLKIGSMINVQAYKHNGFLYRQWNGAKVIFQNKRHIVLFLYGTKVTEFNRENNGWKYNENAIWFLPKNSFYNAIVLFKENIGKYYYINMASKPIFEDNTIKFIDYDLDIKCYPGKNLQVVDREEFSQNSKLMNYSDEIKTKIYEEIKNIIEDYNSFSYFFNDEIIDYYLEILLKDKLISKTFYNYALSEEISLNKPKKSKKVVKNKTKQHKQHKSKPQQNSSKSHK
;
A
#
# COMPACT_ATOMS: atom_id res chain seq x y z
N MET A 1 27.48 7.19 -3.42
CA MET A 1 27.82 7.13 -1.97
C MET A 1 26.82 6.20 -1.32
N GLU A 2 27.28 5.09 -0.73
CA GLU A 2 26.42 4.24 0.11
C GLU A 2 26.39 4.84 1.52
N TRP A 3 25.19 4.92 2.10
CA TRP A 3 24.99 5.57 3.38
C TRP A 3 25.20 4.57 4.53
N ASP A 4 25.89 4.98 5.61
CA ASP A 4 26.28 4.07 6.70
C ASP A 4 25.18 3.90 7.75
N PHE A 5 24.49 2.76 7.70
CA PHE A 5 23.46 2.40 8.68
C PHE A 5 23.98 1.67 9.92
N SER A 6 25.29 1.69 10.23
CA SER A 6 25.89 1.01 11.40
C SER A 6 25.33 1.50 12.75
N LYS A 7 24.90 2.77 12.80
CA LYS A 7 24.26 3.40 13.98
C LYS A 7 22.80 3.01 14.15
N LEU A 8 22.14 2.47 13.13
CA LEU A 8 20.75 2.03 13.22
C LEU A 8 20.67 0.69 13.95
N LYS A 9 20.13 0.67 15.17
CA LYS A 9 20.06 -0.53 16.02
C LYS A 9 18.69 -1.19 15.95
N ILE A 10 18.67 -2.51 15.79
CA ILE A 10 17.45 -3.32 15.93
C ILE A 10 16.89 -3.12 17.36
N GLY A 11 15.57 -3.02 17.47
CA GLY A 11 14.85 -2.74 18.70
C GLY A 11 14.65 -1.26 19.02
N SER A 12 15.41 -0.36 18.39
CA SER A 12 15.29 1.09 18.62
C SER A 12 14.01 1.67 18.02
N MET A 13 13.55 2.77 18.62
CA MET A 13 12.48 3.61 18.08
C MET A 13 13.10 4.78 17.34
N ILE A 14 12.70 4.97 16.08
CA ILE A 14 13.21 6.02 15.21
C ILE A 14 12.07 6.88 14.65
N ASN A 15 12.44 8.01 14.08
CA ASN A 15 11.55 8.76 13.20
C ASN A 15 11.78 8.36 11.75
N VAL A 16 10.79 8.64 10.90
CA VAL A 16 10.94 8.60 9.46
C VAL A 16 10.41 9.91 8.88
N GLN A 17 11.10 10.48 7.90
CA GLN A 17 10.73 11.72 7.23
C GLN A 17 10.76 11.54 5.71
N ALA A 18 9.67 11.94 5.07
CA ALA A 18 9.55 12.05 3.62
C ALA A 18 9.64 13.52 3.23
N TYR A 19 10.59 13.83 2.36
CA TYR A 19 10.77 15.14 1.77
C TYR A 19 10.27 15.14 0.32
N LYS A 20 9.83 16.28 -0.21
CA LYS A 20 9.71 16.46 -1.65
C LYS A 20 11.07 16.83 -2.23
N HIS A 21 11.21 16.73 -3.55
CA HIS A 21 12.50 16.94 -4.22
C HIS A 21 13.06 18.36 -4.02
N ASN A 22 12.19 19.35 -3.83
CA ASN A 22 12.57 20.72 -3.49
C ASN A 22 12.99 20.92 -2.01
N GLY A 23 13.09 19.86 -1.21
CA GLY A 23 13.50 19.91 0.20
C GLY A 23 12.36 20.18 1.18
N PHE A 24 11.11 20.30 0.72
CA PHE A 24 9.96 20.46 1.62
C PHE A 24 9.72 19.18 2.43
N LEU A 25 9.72 19.27 3.77
CA LEU A 25 9.30 18.15 4.62
C LEU A 25 7.81 17.92 4.45
N TYR A 26 7.43 16.83 3.78
CA TYR A 26 6.04 16.53 3.44
C TYR A 26 5.33 15.73 4.54
N ARG A 27 6.00 14.69 5.05
CA ARG A 27 5.40 13.77 6.03
C ARG A 27 6.42 13.26 7.02
N GLN A 28 6.01 13.12 8.27
CA GLN A 28 6.82 12.55 9.34
C GLN A 28 6.06 11.45 10.08
N TRP A 29 6.77 10.36 10.38
CA TRP A 29 6.33 9.27 11.24
C TRP A 29 7.17 9.28 12.52
N ASN A 30 6.53 9.36 13.68
CA ASN A 30 7.19 9.34 14.98
C ASN A 30 6.94 8.01 15.69
N GLY A 31 8.03 7.31 16.03
CA GLY A 31 7.99 6.04 16.74
C GLY A 31 7.76 4.84 15.82
N ALA A 32 8.57 4.71 14.77
CA ALA A 32 8.69 3.46 14.02
C ALA A 32 9.72 2.56 14.71
N LYS A 33 9.40 1.28 14.93
CA LYS A 33 10.33 0.34 15.59
C LYS A 33 11.19 -0.35 14.55
N VAL A 34 12.51 -0.33 14.72
CA VAL A 34 13.42 -1.10 13.86
C VAL A 34 13.36 -2.57 14.25
N ILE A 35 12.85 -3.44 13.39
CA ILE A 35 12.73 -4.88 13.68
C ILE A 35 13.80 -5.70 12.98
N PHE A 36 14.38 -5.19 11.90
CA PHE A 36 15.45 -5.87 11.19
C PHE A 36 16.30 -4.89 10.38
N GLN A 37 17.58 -5.21 10.22
CA GLN A 37 18.50 -4.47 9.36
C GLN A 37 19.62 -5.41 8.90
N ASN A 38 19.97 -5.33 7.61
CA ASN A 38 21.15 -5.96 7.07
C ASN A 38 21.78 -5.07 5.98
N LYS A 39 22.73 -5.57 5.19
CA LYS A 39 23.35 -4.80 4.09
C LYS A 39 22.37 -4.38 2.98
N ARG A 40 21.25 -5.10 2.80
CA ARG A 40 20.31 -4.90 1.68
C ARG A 40 19.12 -4.02 2.05
N HIS A 41 18.53 -4.19 3.23
CA HIS A 41 17.32 -3.46 3.62
C HIS A 41 17.25 -3.18 5.12
N ILE A 42 16.30 -2.32 5.46
CA ILE A 42 15.81 -2.04 6.80
C ILE A 42 14.35 -2.43 6.82
N VAL A 43 13.89 -3.02 7.92
CA VAL A 43 12.47 -3.30 8.14
C VAL A 43 12.03 -2.67 9.44
N LEU A 44 10.96 -1.89 9.36
CA LEU A 44 10.33 -1.23 10.49
C LEU A 44 8.96 -1.83 10.77
N PHE A 45 8.53 -1.71 12.02
CA PHE A 45 7.18 -2.01 12.45
C PHE A 45 6.46 -0.75 12.88
N LEU A 46 5.23 -0.59 12.41
CA LEU A 46 4.35 0.54 12.72
C LEU A 46 3.13 0.05 13.46
N TYR A 47 2.95 0.56 14.67
CA TYR A 47 1.74 0.45 15.46
C TYR A 47 1.75 1.55 16.52
N GLY A 48 0.69 2.35 16.60
CA GLY A 48 0.66 3.57 17.40
C GLY A 48 1.56 4.72 16.90
N THR A 49 2.30 4.51 15.82
CA THR A 49 3.19 5.51 15.19
C THR A 49 2.37 6.72 14.75
N LYS A 50 2.74 7.92 15.21
CA LYS A 50 2.07 9.18 14.84
C LYS A 50 2.57 9.67 13.49
N VAL A 51 1.64 10.08 12.63
CA VAL A 51 1.91 10.63 11.30
C VAL A 51 1.47 12.09 11.28
N THR A 52 2.36 12.97 10.84
CA THR A 52 2.09 14.39 10.59
C THR A 52 2.31 14.70 9.12
N GLU A 53 1.34 15.35 8.48
CA GLU A 53 1.41 15.81 7.08
C GLU A 53 1.53 17.33 7.09
N PHE A 54 2.61 17.87 6.52
CA PHE A 54 2.93 19.30 6.65
C PHE A 54 2.27 20.18 5.58
N ASN A 55 1.64 19.57 4.57
CA ASN A 55 0.85 20.28 3.57
C ASN A 55 -0.63 20.47 3.98
N ARG A 56 -0.99 20.07 5.21
CA ARG A 56 -2.35 20.13 5.72
C ARG A 56 -2.35 20.63 7.15
N GLU A 57 -3.26 21.54 7.46
CA GLU A 57 -3.54 21.94 8.83
C GLU A 57 -4.38 20.85 9.51
N ASN A 58 -3.73 19.83 10.07
CA ASN A 58 -4.40 18.79 10.84
C ASN A 58 -3.55 18.31 12.02
N ASN A 59 -4.20 17.64 12.98
CA ASN A 59 -3.54 17.09 14.18
C ASN A 59 -2.72 15.81 13.91
N GLY A 60 -2.56 15.42 12.64
CA GLY A 60 -2.02 14.13 12.24
C GLY A 60 -2.97 12.96 12.49
N TRP A 61 -2.48 11.74 12.25
CA TRP A 61 -3.18 10.49 12.53
C TRP A 61 -2.20 9.45 13.11
N LYS A 62 -2.69 8.27 13.49
CA LYS A 62 -1.85 7.19 14.03
C LYS A 62 -2.13 5.87 13.32
N TYR A 63 -1.11 5.04 13.16
CA TYR A 63 -1.29 3.65 12.73
C TYR A 63 -2.02 2.88 13.82
N ASN A 64 -3.30 2.58 13.59
CA ASN A 64 -4.12 1.74 14.48
C ASN A 64 -4.12 0.26 14.06
N GLU A 65 -3.59 -0.02 12.87
CA GLU A 65 -3.39 -1.36 12.32
C GLU A 65 -1.89 -1.68 12.30
N ASN A 66 -1.56 -2.96 12.41
CA ASN A 66 -0.17 -3.43 12.31
C ASN A 66 0.33 -3.22 10.88
N ALA A 67 1.52 -2.64 10.73
CA ALA A 67 2.17 -2.53 9.43
C ALA A 67 3.66 -2.86 9.49
N ILE A 68 4.15 -3.52 8.45
CA ILE A 68 5.57 -3.79 8.24
C ILE A 68 6.05 -2.89 7.09
N TRP A 69 7.11 -2.13 7.33
CA TRP A 69 7.67 -1.18 6.37
C TRP A 69 9.06 -1.62 5.92
N PHE A 70 9.16 -2.00 4.65
CA PHE A 70 10.39 -2.40 3.97
C PHE A 70 11.06 -1.19 3.31
N LEU A 71 12.33 -0.95 3.65
CA LEU A 71 13.16 0.10 3.07
C LEU A 71 14.44 -0.53 2.49
N PRO A 72 14.43 -0.97 1.21
CA PRO A 72 15.65 -1.38 0.52
C PRO A 72 16.64 -0.22 0.44
N LYS A 73 17.91 -0.47 0.77
CA LYS A 73 18.95 0.58 0.85
C LYS A 73 19.43 1.05 -0.51
N ASN A 74 19.24 0.25 -1.55
CA ASN A 74 19.75 0.51 -2.90
C ASN A 74 18.67 0.53 -3.98
N SER A 75 17.39 0.69 -3.62
CA SER A 75 16.29 0.79 -4.57
C SER A 75 15.59 2.14 -4.45
N PHE A 76 14.91 2.55 -5.53
CA PHE A 76 14.14 3.80 -5.58
C PHE A 76 12.69 3.62 -5.12
N TYR A 77 12.49 2.88 -4.03
CA TYR A 77 11.18 2.73 -3.42
C TYR A 77 11.27 2.33 -1.94
N ASN A 78 10.15 2.45 -1.23
CA ASN A 78 9.90 1.75 0.03
C ASN A 78 8.48 1.16 0.00
N ALA A 79 8.23 0.10 0.77
CA ALA A 79 6.96 -0.63 0.72
C ALA A 79 6.38 -0.87 2.12
N ILE A 80 5.11 -0.54 2.32
CA ILE A 80 4.36 -0.81 3.54
C ILE A 80 3.36 -1.94 3.26
N VAL A 81 3.41 -2.98 4.08
CA VAL A 81 2.42 -4.06 4.15
C VAL A 81 1.58 -3.82 5.39
N LEU A 82 0.35 -3.36 5.18
CA LEU A 82 -0.63 -3.06 6.23
C LEU A 82 -1.61 -4.23 6.38
N PHE A 83 -1.82 -4.70 7.60
CA PHE A 83 -2.70 -5.83 7.89
C PHE A 83 -4.06 -5.31 8.34
N LYS A 84 -5.01 -5.24 7.39
CA LYS A 84 -6.38 -4.80 7.65
C LYS A 84 -7.22 -5.95 8.18
N GLU A 85 -7.72 -5.81 9.39
CA GLU A 85 -8.58 -6.80 10.02
C GLU A 85 -9.80 -7.11 9.14
N ASN A 86 -10.13 -8.38 8.97
CA ASN A 86 -11.21 -8.89 8.12
C ASN A 86 -11.13 -8.54 6.62
N ILE A 87 -10.03 -7.96 6.14
CA ILE A 87 -9.85 -7.65 4.70
C ILE A 87 -8.61 -8.30 4.13
N GLY A 88 -7.45 -8.16 4.79
CA GLY A 88 -6.19 -8.77 4.39
C GLY A 88 -5.04 -7.78 4.19
N LYS A 89 -3.99 -8.22 3.48
CA LYS A 89 -2.74 -7.46 3.30
C LYS A 89 -2.91 -6.36 2.25
N TYR A 90 -2.63 -5.12 2.66
CA TYR A 90 -2.63 -3.93 1.81
C TYR A 90 -1.19 -3.54 1.53
N TYR A 91 -0.80 -3.58 0.27
CA TYR A 91 0.53 -3.21 -0.18
C TYR A 91 0.47 -1.78 -0.72
N TYR A 92 1.28 -0.92 -0.13
CA TYR A 92 1.52 0.43 -0.60
C TYR A 92 3.01 0.60 -0.83
N ILE A 93 3.41 0.86 -2.06
CA ILE A 93 4.81 1.04 -2.44
C ILE A 93 4.97 2.47 -2.95
N ASN A 94 5.80 3.24 -2.27
CA ASN A 94 6.11 4.62 -2.63
C ASN A 94 7.41 4.68 -3.43
N MET A 95 7.39 5.26 -4.62
CA MET A 95 8.61 5.57 -5.37
C MET A 95 9.35 6.69 -4.64
N ALA A 96 10.57 6.38 -4.20
CA ALA A 96 11.31 7.24 -3.29
C ALA A 96 12.81 7.23 -3.61
N SER A 97 13.56 8.19 -3.09
CA SER A 97 15.02 8.08 -3.11
C SER A 97 15.48 6.93 -2.22
N LYS A 98 16.73 6.50 -2.42
CA LYS A 98 17.41 5.66 -1.43
C LYS A 98 17.36 6.34 -0.06
N PRO A 99 17.12 5.58 1.02
CA PRO A 99 17.07 6.14 2.37
C PRO A 99 18.46 6.59 2.85
N ILE A 100 18.47 7.57 3.74
CA ILE A 100 19.60 7.93 4.61
C ILE A 100 19.16 7.87 6.08
N PHE A 101 20.08 7.82 7.06
CA PHE A 101 19.71 7.71 8.48
C PHE A 101 20.52 8.63 9.43
N GLU A 102 20.22 9.91 9.47
CA GLU A 102 20.84 10.84 10.42
C GLU A 102 19.88 11.22 11.54
N ASP A 103 20.40 11.73 12.67
CA ASP A 103 19.57 12.26 13.77
C ASP A 103 18.48 11.30 14.26
N ASN A 104 18.82 10.01 14.37
CA ASN A 104 17.88 8.95 14.74
C ASN A 104 16.62 8.91 13.85
N THR A 105 16.77 9.29 12.57
CA THR A 105 15.67 9.51 11.63
C THR A 105 16.05 8.96 10.27
N ILE A 106 15.22 8.07 9.72
CA ILE A 106 15.34 7.71 8.30
C ILE A 106 14.74 8.83 7.47
N LYS A 107 15.47 9.32 6.47
CA LYS A 107 15.01 10.36 5.55
C LYS A 107 15.04 9.84 4.11
N PHE A 108 14.06 10.22 3.32
CA PHE A 108 14.01 9.95 1.87
C PHE A 108 13.24 11.05 1.14
N ILE A 109 13.43 11.13 -0.17
CA ILE A 109 12.63 11.97 -1.08
C ILE A 109 11.48 11.12 -1.61
N ASP A 110 10.26 11.63 -1.55
CA ASP A 110 9.04 11.09 -2.13
C ASP A 110 8.89 11.63 -3.56
N TYR A 111 8.71 10.74 -4.53
CA TYR A 111 8.60 11.09 -5.94
C TYR A 111 7.16 11.05 -6.45
N ASP A 112 6.15 11.17 -5.59
CA ASP A 112 4.75 11.37 -6.00
C ASP A 112 4.17 10.29 -6.93
N LEU A 113 4.74 9.09 -6.92
CA LEU A 113 4.29 7.99 -7.76
C LEU A 113 4.21 6.73 -6.90
N ASP A 114 3.02 6.17 -6.81
CA ASP A 114 2.76 5.06 -5.90
C ASP A 114 2.26 3.82 -6.65
N ILE A 115 2.49 2.66 -6.03
CA ILE A 115 1.89 1.40 -6.42
C ILE A 115 1.04 0.88 -5.26
N LYS A 116 -0.15 0.38 -5.60
CA LYS A 116 -1.13 -0.13 -4.66
C LYS A 116 -1.56 -1.54 -5.07
N CYS A 117 -1.59 -2.47 -4.13
CA CYS A 117 -2.18 -3.79 -4.30
C CYS A 117 -3.01 -4.15 -3.06
N TYR A 118 -4.24 -4.60 -3.30
CA TYR A 118 -5.21 -4.89 -2.25
C TYR A 118 -5.98 -6.18 -2.58
N PRO A 119 -6.56 -6.85 -1.57
CA PRO A 119 -7.33 -8.08 -1.78
C PRO A 119 -8.39 -7.90 -2.87
N GLY A 120 -8.37 -8.79 -3.85
CA GLY A 120 -9.32 -8.80 -4.98
C GLY A 120 -9.03 -7.81 -6.11
N LYS A 121 -8.04 -6.93 -6.00
CA LYS A 121 -7.62 -5.99 -7.05
C LYS A 121 -6.25 -6.37 -7.59
N ASN A 122 -6.02 -6.09 -8.88
CA ASN A 122 -4.68 -6.20 -9.44
C ASN A 122 -3.80 -5.06 -8.93
N LEU A 123 -2.48 -5.21 -9.02
CA LEU A 123 -1.52 -4.15 -8.80
C LEU A 123 -1.83 -2.94 -9.69
N GLN A 124 -1.81 -1.74 -9.10
CA GLN A 124 -2.13 -0.48 -9.77
C GLN A 124 -1.03 0.55 -9.50
N VAL A 125 -0.48 1.14 -10.56
CA VAL A 125 0.31 2.37 -10.46
C VAL A 125 -0.67 3.54 -10.46
N VAL A 126 -0.60 4.37 -9.43
CA VAL A 126 -1.49 5.51 -9.19
C VAL A 126 -0.70 6.82 -9.15
N ASP A 127 -1.40 7.94 -9.00
CA ASP A 127 -0.81 9.27 -8.79
C ASP A 127 0.11 9.73 -9.95
N ARG A 128 -0.15 9.20 -11.16
CA ARG A 128 0.60 9.48 -12.40
C ARG A 128 0.54 10.95 -12.79
N GLU A 129 -0.60 11.58 -12.59
CA GLU A 129 -0.80 13.02 -12.87
C GLU A 129 0.00 13.88 -11.89
N GLU A 130 0.02 13.51 -10.60
CA GLU A 130 0.80 14.21 -9.57
C GLU A 130 2.28 14.12 -9.88
N PHE A 131 2.80 12.92 -10.16
CA PHE A 131 4.18 12.72 -10.61
C PHE A 131 4.53 13.55 -11.86
N SER A 132 3.66 13.56 -12.88
CA SER A 132 3.89 14.30 -14.13
C SER A 132 3.97 15.81 -13.91
N GLN A 133 3.14 16.34 -13.01
CA GLN A 133 3.15 17.76 -12.65
C GLN A 133 4.36 18.11 -11.79
N ASN A 134 4.58 17.36 -10.71
CA ASN A 134 5.65 17.61 -9.75
C ASN A 134 7.04 17.40 -10.35
N SER A 135 7.21 16.43 -11.25
CA SER A 135 8.47 16.23 -11.97
C SER A 135 8.87 17.43 -12.83
N LYS A 136 7.91 18.16 -13.40
CA LYS A 136 8.16 19.42 -14.12
C LYS A 136 8.42 20.56 -13.16
N LEU A 137 7.58 20.72 -12.13
CA LEU A 137 7.67 21.82 -11.17
C LEU A 137 8.97 21.80 -10.36
N MET A 138 9.42 20.60 -9.98
CA MET A 138 10.61 20.39 -9.15
C MET A 138 11.81 19.88 -9.95
N ASN A 139 11.74 19.89 -11.29
CA ASN A 139 12.84 19.55 -12.19
C ASN A 139 13.48 18.17 -11.94
N TYR A 140 12.67 17.11 -11.88
CA TYR A 140 13.21 15.74 -11.73
C TYR A 140 14.05 15.41 -12.96
N SER A 141 15.31 15.02 -12.74
CA SER A 141 16.22 14.66 -13.82
C SER A 141 15.71 13.44 -14.61
N ASP A 142 16.10 13.34 -15.87
CA ASP A 142 15.79 12.16 -16.70
C ASP A 142 16.37 10.87 -16.12
N GLU A 143 17.50 10.97 -15.41
CA GLU A 143 18.08 9.86 -14.67
C GLU A 143 17.16 9.36 -13.55
N ILE A 144 16.57 10.27 -12.74
CA ILE A 144 15.64 9.89 -11.67
C ILE A 144 14.39 9.24 -12.26
N LYS A 145 13.80 9.85 -13.30
CA LYS A 145 12.61 9.31 -13.96
C LYS A 145 12.88 7.91 -14.52
N THR A 146 14.02 7.71 -15.17
CA THR A 146 14.45 6.39 -15.67
C THR A 146 14.52 5.35 -14.55
N LYS A 147 15.21 5.68 -13.44
CA LYS A 147 15.32 4.77 -12.29
C LYS A 147 13.96 4.42 -11.68
N ILE A 148 13.05 5.39 -11.56
CA ILE A 148 11.68 5.16 -11.08
C ILE A 148 10.95 4.17 -12.01
N TYR A 149 11.00 4.36 -13.32
CA TYR A 149 10.35 3.46 -14.26
C TYR A 149 10.97 2.05 -14.27
N GLU A 150 12.27 1.93 -14.05
CA GLU A 150 12.95 0.64 -13.87
C GLU A 150 12.49 -0.06 -12.58
N GLU A 151 12.40 0.64 -11.45
CA GLU A 151 11.89 0.05 -10.21
C GLU A 151 10.45 -0.43 -10.34
N ILE A 152 9.59 0.29 -11.05
CA ILE A 152 8.22 -0.16 -11.31
C ILE A 152 8.21 -1.50 -12.05
N LYS A 153 9.10 -1.69 -13.03
CA LYS A 153 9.22 -2.98 -13.74
C LYS A 153 9.66 -4.08 -12.77
N ASN A 154 10.70 -3.84 -11.97
CA ASN A 154 11.19 -4.79 -10.97
C ASN A 154 10.09 -5.18 -9.96
N ILE A 155 9.30 -4.21 -9.49
CA ILE A 155 8.20 -4.47 -8.54
C ILE A 155 7.08 -5.29 -9.20
N ILE A 156 6.79 -5.05 -10.47
CA ILE A 156 5.81 -5.86 -11.21
C ILE A 156 6.31 -7.29 -11.40
N GLU A 157 7.60 -7.47 -11.68
CA GLU A 157 8.23 -8.80 -11.70
C GLU A 157 8.10 -9.47 -10.33
N ASP A 158 8.48 -8.78 -9.26
CA ASP A 158 8.38 -9.30 -7.90
C ASP A 158 6.94 -9.70 -7.52
N TYR A 159 5.97 -8.91 -7.94
CA TYR A 159 4.55 -9.19 -7.75
C TYR A 159 4.11 -10.45 -8.51
N ASN A 160 4.56 -10.63 -9.75
CA ASN A 160 4.18 -11.78 -10.57
C ASN A 160 4.86 -13.08 -10.12
N SER A 161 6.07 -13.00 -9.55
CA SER A 161 6.79 -14.14 -8.99
C SER A 161 6.53 -14.39 -7.51
N PHE A 162 5.68 -13.57 -6.86
CA PHE A 162 5.43 -13.61 -5.42
C PHE A 162 6.73 -13.60 -4.60
N SER A 163 7.66 -12.70 -4.97
CA SER A 163 8.96 -12.55 -4.32
C SER A 163 9.02 -11.35 -3.39
N TYR A 164 10.09 -11.31 -2.60
CA TYR A 164 10.38 -10.27 -1.61
C TYR A 164 9.18 -10.00 -0.68
N PHE A 165 8.70 -8.77 -0.54
CA PHE A 165 7.56 -8.48 0.36
C PHE A 165 6.22 -9.01 -0.17
N PHE A 166 6.13 -9.51 -1.41
CA PHE A 166 4.94 -10.24 -1.88
C PHE A 166 5.00 -11.75 -1.55
N ASN A 167 6.14 -12.26 -1.08
CA ASN A 167 6.26 -13.64 -0.63
C ASN A 167 5.72 -13.78 0.79
N ASP A 168 4.72 -14.65 0.96
CA ASP A 168 4.12 -14.91 2.28
C ASP A 168 5.16 -15.46 3.28
N GLU A 169 6.10 -16.32 2.88
CA GLU A 169 7.14 -16.85 3.78
C GLU A 169 8.06 -15.74 4.33
N ILE A 170 8.33 -14.72 3.51
CA ILE A 170 9.11 -13.55 3.95
C ILE A 170 8.28 -12.72 4.94
N ILE A 171 6.99 -12.54 4.69
CA ILE A 171 6.09 -11.86 5.62
C ILE A 171 6.00 -12.61 6.96
N ASP A 172 5.87 -13.93 6.90
CA ASP A 172 5.76 -14.81 8.06
C ASP A 172 7.01 -14.74 8.93
N TYR A 173 8.21 -14.72 8.32
CA TYR A 173 9.47 -14.49 9.04
C TYR A 173 9.45 -13.20 9.88
N TYR A 174 8.97 -12.08 9.33
CA TYR A 174 8.89 -10.85 10.09
C TYR A 174 7.77 -10.88 11.14
N LEU A 175 6.64 -11.54 10.87
CA LEU A 175 5.59 -11.76 11.86
C LEU A 175 6.10 -12.58 13.07
N GLU A 176 6.97 -13.56 12.85
CA GLU A 176 7.60 -14.33 13.93
C GLU A 176 8.50 -13.45 14.80
N ILE A 177 9.30 -12.56 14.20
CA ILE A 177 10.09 -11.57 14.95
C ILE A 177 9.16 -10.71 15.81
N LEU A 178 8.08 -10.18 15.22
CA LEU A 178 7.11 -9.35 15.95
C LEU A 178 6.46 -10.09 17.12
N LEU A 179 6.12 -11.37 16.93
CA LEU A 179 5.53 -12.20 17.99
C LEU A 179 6.54 -12.44 19.12
N LYS A 180 7.79 -12.81 18.78
CA LYS A 180 8.86 -13.06 19.75
C LYS A 180 9.19 -11.82 20.58
N ASP A 181 9.20 -10.66 19.94
CA ASP A 181 9.44 -9.36 20.57
C ASP A 181 8.21 -8.80 21.30
N LYS A 182 7.09 -9.56 21.32
CA LYS A 182 5.82 -9.19 21.96
C LYS A 182 5.23 -7.88 21.41
N LEU A 183 5.47 -7.60 20.13
CA LEU A 183 4.94 -6.44 19.41
C LEU A 183 3.54 -6.69 18.85
N ILE A 184 3.18 -7.96 18.66
CA ILE A 184 1.86 -8.40 18.23
C ILE A 184 1.34 -9.52 19.13
N SER A 185 0.01 -9.69 19.19
CA SER A 185 -0.61 -10.79 19.94
C SER A 185 -0.54 -12.11 19.18
N LYS A 186 -0.63 -13.24 19.89
CA LYS A 186 -0.73 -14.56 19.25
C LYS A 186 -1.98 -14.68 18.39
N THR A 187 -3.08 -14.06 18.80
CA THR A 187 -4.33 -13.99 18.04
C THR A 187 -4.11 -13.29 16.69
N PHE A 188 -3.47 -12.11 16.70
CA PHE A 188 -3.16 -11.40 15.46
C PHE A 188 -2.19 -12.20 14.58
N TYR A 189 -1.16 -12.81 15.17
CA TYR A 189 -0.21 -13.65 14.43
C TYR A 189 -0.94 -14.79 13.68
N ASN A 190 -1.80 -15.54 14.36
CA ASN A 190 -2.56 -16.62 13.73
C ASN A 190 -3.50 -16.10 12.63
N TYR A 191 -4.12 -14.93 12.84
CA TYR A 191 -4.90 -14.26 11.80
C TYR A 191 -4.05 -13.88 10.58
N ALA A 192 -2.85 -13.33 10.82
CA ALA A 192 -1.94 -12.88 9.78
C ALA A 192 -1.36 -14.02 8.92
N LEU A 193 -1.31 -15.24 9.45
CA LEU A 193 -0.94 -16.46 8.71
C LEU A 193 -2.11 -17.13 7.99
N SER A 194 -3.35 -16.69 8.25
CA SER A 194 -4.51 -17.35 7.66
C SER A 194 -4.49 -17.22 6.13
N GLU A 195 -4.81 -18.31 5.44
CA GLU A 195 -4.82 -18.29 3.97
C GLU A 195 -5.84 -17.29 3.39
N GLU A 196 -6.78 -16.79 4.18
CA GLU A 196 -7.77 -15.79 3.75
C GLU A 196 -7.12 -14.47 3.33
N ILE A 197 -5.91 -14.19 3.82
CA ILE A 197 -5.20 -12.94 3.55
C ILE A 197 -3.96 -13.11 2.65
N SER A 198 -3.69 -14.33 2.17
CA SER A 198 -2.61 -14.63 1.23
C SER A 198 -2.88 -14.03 -0.16
N LEU A 199 -1.83 -13.47 -0.78
CA LEU A 199 -1.89 -12.96 -2.15
C LEU A 199 -2.03 -14.08 -3.19
N ASN A 200 -1.58 -15.30 -2.87
CA ASN A 200 -1.33 -16.37 -3.84
C ASN A 200 -2.59 -17.17 -4.20
N LYS A 201 -3.78 -16.74 -3.77
CA LYS A 201 -5.01 -17.49 -4.09
C LYS A 201 -5.48 -17.26 -5.53
N PRO A 202 -5.84 -18.33 -6.27
CA PRO A 202 -6.60 -18.19 -7.50
C PRO A 202 -7.95 -17.56 -7.18
N LYS A 203 -8.26 -16.45 -7.85
CA LYS A 203 -9.56 -15.76 -7.70
C LYS A 203 -10.68 -16.75 -8.01
N LYS A 204 -11.54 -17.07 -7.03
CA LYS A 204 -12.82 -17.73 -7.33
C LYS A 204 -13.58 -16.83 -8.28
N SER A 205 -13.77 -17.28 -9.53
CA SER A 205 -14.64 -16.60 -10.48
C SER A 205 -16.02 -16.50 -9.84
N LYS A 206 -16.51 -15.28 -9.61
CA LYS A 206 -17.92 -15.08 -9.29
C LYS A 206 -18.70 -15.57 -10.51
N LYS A 207 -19.25 -16.79 -10.46
CA LYS A 207 -20.28 -17.24 -11.39
C LYS A 207 -21.40 -16.21 -11.31
N VAL A 208 -21.52 -15.38 -12.34
CA VAL A 208 -22.69 -14.54 -12.54
C VAL A 208 -23.86 -15.49 -12.79
N VAL A 209 -24.64 -15.77 -11.75
CA VAL A 209 -25.92 -16.44 -11.90
C VAL A 209 -26.84 -15.42 -12.58
N LYS A 210 -26.96 -15.53 -13.91
CA LYS A 210 -28.00 -14.84 -14.68
C LYS A 210 -29.35 -15.46 -14.31
N ASN A 211 -30.03 -14.91 -13.31
CA ASN A 211 -31.46 -15.17 -13.13
C ASN A 211 -32.23 -14.45 -14.23
N LYS A 212 -32.50 -15.15 -15.33
CA LYS A 212 -33.56 -14.79 -16.29
C LYS A 212 -34.88 -15.32 -15.74
N THR A 213 -35.64 -14.50 -15.04
CA THR A 213 -37.07 -14.76 -14.83
C THR A 213 -37.84 -14.13 -16.00
N LYS A 214 -38.09 -14.95 -17.02
CA LYS A 214 -39.22 -14.74 -17.93
C LYS A 214 -40.48 -15.14 -17.17
N GLN A 215 -41.42 -14.22 -16.97
CA GLN A 215 -42.82 -14.59 -16.78
C GLN A 215 -43.65 -13.98 -17.90
N HIS A 216 -44.18 -14.89 -18.70
CA HIS A 216 -45.28 -14.68 -19.63
C HIS A 216 -46.49 -14.10 -18.90
N LYS A 217 -47.11 -13.07 -19.48
CA LYS A 217 -48.57 -12.90 -19.43
C LYS A 217 -49.08 -12.74 -20.86
N GLN A 218 -49.67 -13.82 -21.38
CA GLN A 218 -50.68 -13.75 -22.43
C GLN A 218 -52.03 -13.96 -21.75
N HIS A 219 -52.94 -13.01 -21.94
CA HIS A 219 -54.35 -13.33 -22.19
C HIS A 219 -54.98 -12.17 -22.99
N LYS A 220 -55.32 -12.48 -24.25
CA LYS A 220 -56.37 -11.84 -25.06
C LYS A 220 -57.72 -12.13 -24.36
N SER A 221 -58.81 -11.37 -24.42
CA SER A 221 -59.57 -10.76 -25.54
C SER A 221 -60.88 -10.19 -24.92
N LYS A 222 -61.43 -9.01 -25.26
CA LYS A 222 -62.41 -8.66 -26.33
C LYS A 222 -63.55 -7.74 -25.74
N PRO A 223 -64.47 -7.12 -26.53
CA PRO A 223 -64.76 -5.67 -26.48
C PRO A 223 -66.26 -5.29 -26.26
N GLN A 224 -66.59 -4.00 -26.49
CA GLN A 224 -67.91 -3.31 -26.60
C GLN A 224 -68.53 -2.81 -25.27
N GLN A 225 -69.26 -1.70 -25.15
CA GLN A 225 -69.69 -0.59 -26.03
C GLN A 225 -70.26 0.55 -25.16
N ASN A 226 -70.22 1.77 -25.71
CA ASN A 226 -71.20 2.87 -25.65
C ASN A 226 -71.41 3.81 -24.44
N SER A 227 -71.40 5.09 -24.86
CA SER A 227 -72.22 6.26 -24.47
C SER A 227 -71.48 7.28 -23.62
N SER A 228 -71.51 8.61 -23.86
CA SER A 228 -72.16 9.45 -24.88
C SER A 228 -71.78 10.92 -24.59
N LYS A 229 -71.67 11.77 -25.64
CA LYS A 229 -71.88 13.25 -25.68
C LYS A 229 -70.93 14.11 -24.79
N SER A 230 -70.50 15.34 -25.09
CA SER A 230 -70.66 16.38 -26.12
C SER A 230 -69.66 17.50 -25.71
N HIS A 231 -68.94 18.20 -26.59
CA HIS A 231 -69.35 19.46 -27.21
C HIS A 231 -68.19 20.05 -28.04
N LYS A 232 -68.59 20.58 -29.21
CA LYS A 232 -67.94 21.53 -30.14
C LYS A 232 -66.70 21.06 -30.90
#